data_AF-A0A1G7B186-F1
#
_entry.id   AF-A0A1G7B186-F1
#
_cell.length_a   1.000
_cell.length_b   1.000
_cell.length_c   1.000
_cell.angle_alpha   90.00
_cell.angle_beta   90.00
_cell.angle_gamma   90.00
#
_symmetry.space_group_name_H-M   'P 1'
#
loop_
_entity.id
_entity.type
_entity.pdbx_description
1 polymer ?
#
loop_
_entity_poly.entity_id
_entity_poly.type
_entity_poly.pdbx_seq_one_letter_code
_entity_poly.pdbx_strand_id
1 'polypeptide(L)'
;MADAHGSVFTDPTFWVACSFVVFVGGVVYAKAHKKIAGMLDDRTATIRNQLDEAKAIREEAEKLLNDYQRKQRDAEKEAADMVAQAKEDAKIMAKEAKADIKAMAERRTRAAEAKIAQAEANAIKEVRAVAVDVAIKAAGTVFADKLKGKEGGALVDKAITDVESKLH
;
A
#
# COMPACT_ATOMS: atom_id res chain seq x y z
N MET A 1 100.23 0.61 68.54
CA MET A 1 100.85 1.95 68.45
C MET A 1 99.79 2.85 67.86
N ALA A 2 99.24 3.70 68.72
CA ALA A 2 98.10 4.56 68.46
C ALA A 2 98.49 5.79 67.63
N ASP A 3 97.46 6.51 67.20
CA ASP A 3 97.43 7.89 66.73
C ASP A 3 97.75 8.10 65.24
N ALA A 4 96.95 8.82 64.45
CA ALA A 4 96.00 9.87 64.80
C ALA A 4 94.68 9.71 64.06
N HIS A 5 93.59 9.96 64.77
CA HIS A 5 92.34 10.43 64.19
C HIS A 5 92.66 11.71 63.39
N GLY A 6 93.03 11.54 62.12
CA GLY A 6 92.91 12.59 61.13
C GLY A 6 91.45 13.00 61.14
N SER A 7 91.19 14.16 61.74
CA SER A 7 89.90 14.78 61.88
C SER A 7 89.01 14.39 60.70
N VAL A 8 87.88 13.70 60.96
CA VAL A 8 86.90 13.29 59.93
C VAL A 8 86.53 14.48 59.02
N PHE A 9 86.71 15.68 59.55
CA PHE A 9 86.50 16.98 58.91
C PHE A 9 87.55 17.37 57.85
N THR A 10 88.69 16.67 57.73
CA THR A 10 89.77 16.91 56.75
C THR A 10 89.88 15.85 55.64
N ASP A 11 89.10 14.76 55.70
CA ASP A 11 89.05 13.74 54.64
C ASP A 11 88.09 14.20 53.52
N PRO A 12 88.56 14.37 52.26
CA PRO A 12 87.70 14.69 51.12
C PRO A 12 86.55 13.70 50.93
N THR A 13 86.76 12.43 51.29
CA THR A 13 85.76 11.36 51.18
C THR A 13 84.56 11.61 52.10
N PHE A 14 84.80 12.16 53.29
CA PHE A 14 83.74 12.50 54.25
C PHE A 14 82.85 13.62 53.74
N TRP A 15 83.44 14.69 53.18
CA TRP A 15 82.66 15.78 52.58
C TRP A 15 81.90 15.35 51.33
N VAL A 16 82.48 14.49 50.47
CA VAL A 16 81.78 13.90 49.32
C VAL A 16 80.59 13.04 49.77
N ALA A 17 80.77 12.19 50.78
CA ALA A 17 79.69 11.39 51.35
C ALA A 17 78.59 12.30 51.95
N CYS A 18 78.97 13.38 52.65
CA CYS A 18 78.03 14.34 53.21
C CYS A 18 77.25 15.10 52.11
N SER A 19 77.92 15.53 51.04
CA SER A 19 77.27 16.14 49.87
C SER A 19 76.32 15.16 49.15
N PHE A 20 76.69 13.89 49.04
CA PHE A 20 75.83 12.85 48.48
C PHE A 20 74.58 12.63 49.33
N VAL A 21 74.71 12.57 50.65
CA VAL A 21 73.56 12.44 51.57
C VAL A 21 72.65 13.67 51.49
N VAL A 22 73.20 14.88 51.42
CA VAL A 22 72.41 16.11 51.24
C VAL A 22 71.72 16.13 49.87
N PHE A 23 72.38 15.68 48.80
CA PHE A 23 71.78 15.58 47.47
C PHE A 23 70.65 14.55 47.42
N VAL A 24 70.90 13.32 47.90
CA VAL A 24 69.89 12.26 47.96
C VAL A 24 68.73 12.67 48.88
N GLY A 25 69.04 13.27 50.04
CA GLY A 25 68.05 13.84 50.95
C GLY A 25 67.21 14.92 50.28
N GLY A 26 67.83 15.81 49.50
CA GLY A 26 67.16 16.84 48.69
C GLY A 26 66.27 16.25 47.60
N VAL A 27 66.72 15.20 46.89
CA VAL A 27 65.94 14.50 45.85
C VAL A 27 64.74 13.75 46.44
N VAL A 28 64.91 13.13 47.60
CA VAL A 28 63.84 12.45 48.34
C VAL A 28 62.85 13.47 48.91
N TYR A 29 63.33 14.57 49.49
CA TYR A 29 62.50 15.68 49.99
C TYR A 29 61.71 16.34 48.86
N ALA A 30 62.33 16.57 47.70
CA ALA A 30 61.69 17.08 46.48
C ALA A 30 60.74 16.07 45.82
N LYS A 31 60.67 14.83 46.32
CA LYS A 31 59.79 13.74 45.84
C LYS A 31 59.89 13.51 44.33
N ALA A 32 61.07 13.71 43.74
CA ALA A 32 61.28 13.58 42.30
C ALA A 32 60.87 12.18 41.78
N HIS A 33 61.15 11.13 42.56
CA HIS A 33 60.72 9.76 42.29
C HIS A 33 59.19 9.61 42.21
N LYS A 34 58.42 10.26 43.10
CA LYS A 34 56.96 10.22 43.06
C LYS A 34 56.39 10.98 41.86
N LYS A 35 57.01 12.10 41.46
CA LYS A 35 56.57 12.84 40.27
C LYS A 35 56.74 12.02 38.99
N ILE A 36 57.85 11.31 38.85
CA ILE A 36 58.11 10.45 37.69
C ILE A 36 57.14 9.26 37.67
N ALA A 37 56.92 8.61 38.83
CA ALA A 37 55.94 7.53 38.94
C ALA A 37 54.51 8.02 38.61
N GLY A 38 54.11 9.18 39.15
CA GLY A 38 52.81 9.80 38.87
C GLY A 38 52.59 10.10 37.38
N MET A 39 53.58 10.66 36.68
CA MET A 39 53.47 10.88 35.23
C MET A 39 53.30 9.58 34.43
N LEU A 40 53.95 8.49 34.85
CA LEU A 40 53.82 7.19 34.20
C LEU A 40 52.45 6.56 34.48
N ASP A 41 51.95 6.70 35.71
CA ASP A 41 50.61 6.27 36.11
C ASP A 41 49.53 7.05 35.35
N ASP A 42 49.65 8.38 35.26
CA ASP A 42 48.73 9.25 34.51
C ASP A 42 48.69 8.86 33.02
N ARG A 43 49.86 8.59 32.44
CA ARG A 43 49.93 8.13 31.04
C ARG A 43 49.29 6.75 30.88
N THR A 44 49.51 5.84 31.81
CA THR A 44 48.90 4.51 31.78
C THR A 44 47.38 4.61 31.93
N ALA A 45 46.88 5.46 32.83
CA ALA A 45 45.45 5.72 33.01
C ALA A 45 44.83 6.32 31.74
N THR A 46 45.51 7.29 31.11
CA THR A 46 45.06 7.88 29.84
C THR A 46 44.97 6.83 28.73
N ILE A 47 45.98 5.98 28.57
CA ILE A 47 45.99 4.92 27.56
C ILE A 47 44.88 3.90 27.85
N ARG A 48 44.67 3.51 29.12
CA ARG A 48 43.57 2.61 29.49
C ARG A 48 42.22 3.20 29.13
N ASN A 49 41.98 4.46 29.50
CA ASN A 49 40.73 5.16 29.18
C ASN A 49 40.50 5.22 27.66
N GLN A 50 41.52 5.55 26.87
CA GLN A 50 41.41 5.57 25.41
C GLN A 50 41.12 4.19 24.82
N LEU A 51 41.74 3.13 25.34
CA LEU A 51 41.48 1.76 24.90
C LEU A 51 40.06 1.30 25.27
N ASP A 52 39.57 1.67 26.45
CA ASP A 52 38.23 1.30 26.89
C ASP A 52 37.15 2.09 26.12
N GLU A 53 37.39 3.37 25.83
CA GLU A 53 36.53 4.17 24.95
C GLU A 53 36.52 3.59 23.52
N ALA A 54 37.68 3.22 22.98
CA ALA A 54 37.76 2.61 21.65
C ALA A 54 37.03 1.27 21.58
N LYS A 55 37.08 0.45 22.65
CA LYS A 55 36.28 -0.78 22.75
C LYS A 55 34.79 -0.48 22.80
N ALA A 56 34.37 0.47 23.63
CA ALA A 56 32.96 0.87 23.73
C ALA A 56 32.41 1.34 22.39
N ILE A 57 33.14 2.21 21.68
CA ILE A 57 32.77 2.68 20.34
C ILE A 57 32.67 1.50 19.36
N ARG A 58 33.60 0.55 19.42
CA ARG A 58 33.57 -0.64 18.55
C ARG A 58 32.35 -1.50 18.85
N GLU A 59 32.04 -1.77 20.12
CA GLU A 59 30.86 -2.54 20.53
C GLU A 59 29.56 -1.86 20.10
N GLU A 60 29.47 -0.53 20.24
CA GLU A 60 28.34 0.26 19.76
C GLU A 60 28.21 0.19 18.23
N ALA A 61 29.31 0.30 17.50
CA ALA A 61 29.32 0.18 16.04
C ALA A 61 28.89 -1.21 15.56
N GLU A 62 29.38 -2.27 16.21
CA GLU A 62 28.98 -3.65 15.93
C GLU A 62 27.49 -3.88 16.23
N LYS A 63 26.99 -3.36 17.36
CA LYS A 63 25.56 -3.41 17.71
C LYS A 63 24.71 -2.67 16.67
N LEU A 64 25.13 -1.46 16.29
CA LEU A 64 24.43 -0.65 15.31
C LEU A 64 24.40 -1.36 13.94
N LEU A 65 25.52 -1.92 13.50
CA LEU A 65 25.60 -2.68 12.24
C LEU A 65 24.63 -3.87 12.25
N ASN A 66 24.61 -4.66 13.32
CA ASN A 66 23.69 -5.78 13.46
C ASN A 66 22.22 -5.33 13.46
N ASP A 67 21.90 -4.22 14.13
CA ASP A 67 20.56 -3.64 14.12
C ASP A 67 20.14 -3.17 12.72
N TYR A 68 21.04 -2.53 11.97
CA TYR A 68 20.77 -2.13 10.59
C TYR A 68 20.60 -3.33 9.66
N GLN A 69 21.44 -4.35 9.77
CA GLN A 69 21.30 -5.57 8.98
C GLN A 69 19.99 -6.29 9.27
N ARG A 70 19.56 -6.35 10.55
CA ARG A 70 18.25 -6.90 10.92
C ARG A 70 17.13 -6.07 10.30
N LYS A 71 17.15 -4.75 10.49
CA LYS A 71 16.15 -3.83 9.92
C LYS A 71 16.07 -3.92 8.41
N GLN A 72 17.21 -4.06 7.73
CA GLN A 72 17.26 -4.23 6.28
C GLN A 72 16.56 -5.52 5.86
N ARG A 73 16.88 -6.65 6.48
CA ARG A 73 16.21 -7.94 6.20
C ARG A 73 14.72 -7.90 6.50
N ASP A 74 14.33 -7.26 7.59
CA ASP A 74 12.93 -7.11 7.97
C ASP A 74 12.19 -6.25 6.94
N ALA A 75 12.79 -5.13 6.50
CA ALA A 75 12.22 -4.25 5.48
C ALA A 75 12.13 -4.94 4.09
N GLU A 76 13.13 -5.73 3.70
CA GLU A 76 13.09 -6.52 2.46
C GLU A 76 11.95 -7.55 2.50
N LYS A 77 11.77 -8.22 3.65
CA LYS A 77 10.66 -9.16 3.85
C LYS A 77 9.31 -8.45 3.82
N GLU A 78 9.16 -7.33 4.53
CA GLU A 78 7.93 -6.56 4.55
C GLU A 78 7.56 -6.04 3.15
N ALA A 79 8.55 -5.57 2.37
CA ALA A 79 8.34 -5.16 0.99
C ALA A 79 7.90 -6.34 0.11
N ALA A 80 8.50 -7.52 0.27
CA ALA A 80 8.10 -8.72 -0.45
C ALA A 80 6.67 -9.15 -0.11
N ASP A 81 6.32 -9.13 1.18
CA ASP A 81 4.98 -9.46 1.68
C ASP A 81 3.94 -8.44 1.16
N MET A 82 4.28 -7.15 1.14
CA MET A 82 3.42 -6.10 0.59
C MET A 82 3.15 -6.30 -0.90
N VAL A 83 4.19 -6.63 -1.68
CA VAL A 83 4.03 -6.92 -3.12
C VAL A 83 3.22 -8.19 -3.35
N ALA A 84 3.40 -9.22 -2.51
CA ALA A 84 2.61 -10.45 -2.59
C ALA A 84 1.13 -10.18 -2.30
N GLN A 85 0.83 -9.42 -1.24
CA GLN A 85 -0.53 -9.05 -0.88
C GLN A 85 -1.19 -8.20 -1.96
N ALA A 86 -0.50 -7.18 -2.48
CA ALA A 86 -1.01 -6.33 -3.55
C ALA A 86 -1.34 -7.13 -4.83
N LYS A 87 -0.53 -8.15 -5.16
CA LYS A 87 -0.82 -9.04 -6.28
C LYS A 87 -2.05 -9.91 -6.03
N GLU A 88 -2.24 -10.38 -4.81
CA GLU A 88 -3.42 -11.20 -4.48
C GLU A 88 -4.69 -10.35 -4.49
N ASP A 89 -4.66 -9.16 -3.89
CA ASP A 89 -5.75 -8.20 -3.91
C ASP A 89 -6.11 -7.82 -5.35
N ALA A 90 -5.12 -7.56 -6.21
CA ALA A 90 -5.35 -7.27 -7.62
C ALA A 90 -6.04 -8.44 -8.36
N LYS A 91 -5.71 -9.70 -8.05
CA LYS A 91 -6.41 -10.86 -8.64
C LYS A 91 -7.85 -10.96 -8.15
N ILE A 92 -8.09 -10.72 -6.87
CA ILE A 92 -9.44 -10.72 -6.29
C ILE A 92 -10.29 -9.65 -6.95
N MET A 93 -9.78 -8.41 -7.01
CA MET A 93 -10.45 -7.29 -7.69
C MET A 93 -10.71 -7.60 -9.16
N ALA A 94 -9.75 -8.19 -9.87
CA ALA A 94 -9.94 -8.57 -11.28
C ALA A 94 -11.00 -9.66 -11.46
N LYS A 95 -11.10 -10.61 -10.51
CA LYS A 95 -12.13 -11.66 -10.52
C LYS A 95 -13.52 -11.08 -10.25
N GLU A 96 -13.65 -10.21 -9.26
CA GLU A 96 -14.89 -9.51 -8.93
C GLU A 96 -15.35 -8.63 -10.08
N ALA A 97 -14.45 -7.80 -10.63
CA ALA A 97 -14.77 -6.94 -11.78
C ALA A 97 -15.24 -7.76 -13.00
N LYS A 98 -14.62 -8.92 -13.27
CA LYS A 98 -15.09 -9.82 -14.34
C LYS A 98 -16.48 -10.37 -14.07
N ALA A 99 -16.76 -10.77 -12.83
CA ALA A 99 -18.09 -11.27 -12.43
C ALA A 99 -19.16 -10.17 -12.59
N ASP A 100 -18.85 -8.95 -12.15
CA ASP A 100 -19.74 -7.79 -12.26
C ASP A 100 -20.00 -7.40 -13.71
N ILE A 101 -18.96 -7.35 -14.54
CA ILE A 101 -19.12 -7.08 -15.98
C ILE A 101 -20.00 -8.15 -16.64
N LYS A 102 -19.81 -9.43 -16.31
CA LYS A 102 -20.64 -10.52 -16.83
C LYS A 102 -22.10 -10.35 -16.39
N ALA A 103 -22.35 -10.08 -15.12
CA ALA A 103 -23.70 -9.85 -14.60
C ALA A 103 -24.37 -8.62 -15.25
N MET A 104 -23.62 -7.54 -15.45
CA MET A 104 -24.09 -6.34 -16.15
C MET A 104 -24.42 -6.63 -17.62
N ALA A 105 -23.57 -7.39 -18.31
CA ALA A 105 -23.82 -7.81 -19.68
C ALA A 105 -25.11 -8.65 -19.78
N GLU A 106 -25.26 -9.67 -18.94
CA GLU A 106 -26.46 -10.51 -18.90
C GLU A 106 -27.75 -9.72 -18.59
N ARG A 107 -27.68 -8.72 -17.70
CA ARG A 107 -28.82 -7.83 -17.43
C ARG A 107 -29.15 -6.95 -18.64
N ARG A 108 -28.13 -6.41 -19.32
CA ARG A 108 -28.33 -5.60 -20.54
C ARG A 108 -28.90 -6.43 -21.68
N THR A 109 -28.41 -7.64 -21.88
CA THR A 109 -28.93 -8.56 -22.90
C THR A 109 -30.40 -8.86 -22.66
N ARG A 110 -30.77 -9.28 -21.44
CA ARG A 110 -32.18 -9.53 -21.08
C ARG A 110 -33.08 -8.31 -21.27
N ALA A 111 -32.59 -7.11 -20.93
CA ALA A 111 -33.34 -5.89 -21.14
C ALA A 111 -33.52 -5.56 -22.63
N ALA A 112 -32.53 -5.83 -23.47
CA ALA A 112 -32.62 -5.67 -24.92
C ALA A 112 -33.60 -6.69 -25.53
N GLU A 113 -33.50 -7.97 -25.14
CA GLU A 113 -34.42 -9.02 -25.57
C GLU A 113 -35.87 -8.70 -25.20
N ALA A 114 -36.11 -8.23 -23.97
CA ALA A 114 -37.45 -7.80 -23.54
C ALA A 114 -37.98 -6.61 -24.37
N LYS A 115 -37.12 -5.65 -24.72
CA LYS A 115 -37.50 -4.53 -25.60
C LYS A 115 -37.81 -5.00 -27.02
N ILE A 116 -37.02 -5.93 -27.56
CA ILE A 116 -37.25 -6.51 -28.89
C ILE A 116 -38.59 -7.23 -28.90
N ALA A 117 -38.85 -8.12 -27.93
CA ALA A 117 -40.12 -8.84 -27.83
C ALA A 117 -41.32 -7.89 -27.71
N GLN A 118 -41.19 -6.80 -26.95
CA GLN A 118 -42.23 -5.78 -26.84
C GLN A 118 -42.45 -5.04 -28.17
N ALA A 119 -41.37 -4.70 -28.88
CA ALA A 119 -41.46 -4.05 -30.19
C ALA A 119 -42.08 -4.97 -31.25
N GLU A 120 -41.73 -6.25 -31.27
CA GLU A 120 -42.33 -7.26 -32.14
C GLU A 120 -43.83 -7.40 -31.88
N ALA A 121 -44.24 -7.50 -30.61
CA ALA A 121 -45.64 -7.58 -30.24
C ALA A 121 -46.43 -6.34 -30.69
N ASN A 122 -45.83 -5.15 -30.59
CA ASN A 122 -46.44 -3.90 -31.07
C ASN A 122 -46.54 -3.87 -32.60
N ALA A 123 -45.47 -4.24 -33.31
CA ALA A 123 -45.46 -4.30 -34.77
C ALA A 123 -46.52 -5.28 -35.32
N ILE A 124 -46.67 -6.46 -34.70
CA ILE A 124 -47.72 -7.42 -35.06
C ILE A 124 -49.12 -6.81 -34.87
N LYS A 125 -49.35 -6.08 -33.77
CA LYS A 125 -50.63 -5.40 -33.53
C LYS A 125 -50.89 -4.32 -34.58
N GLU A 126 -49.90 -3.53 -34.94
CA GLU A 126 -50.00 -2.50 -35.97
C GLU A 126 -50.33 -3.10 -37.34
N VAL A 127 -49.62 -4.16 -37.76
CA VAL A 127 -49.89 -4.86 -39.03
C VAL A 127 -51.31 -5.42 -39.06
N ARG A 128 -51.78 -6.01 -37.96
CA ARG A 128 -53.17 -6.48 -37.85
C ARG A 128 -54.18 -5.34 -37.96
N ALA A 129 -53.93 -4.21 -37.31
CA ALA A 129 -54.81 -3.04 -37.39
C ALA A 129 -54.90 -2.50 -38.82
N VAL A 130 -53.77 -2.41 -39.53
CA VAL A 130 -53.73 -2.01 -40.95
C VAL A 130 -54.47 -3.01 -41.82
N ALA A 131 -54.28 -4.32 -41.60
CA ALA A 131 -54.98 -5.35 -42.37
C ALA A 131 -56.51 -5.28 -42.16
N VAL A 132 -56.97 -5.02 -40.92
CA VAL A 132 -58.39 -4.83 -40.60
C VAL A 132 -58.93 -3.58 -41.31
N ASP A 133 -58.22 -2.46 -41.27
CA ASP A 133 -58.65 -1.22 -41.95
C ASP A 133 -58.75 -1.41 -43.48
N VAL A 134 -57.76 -2.08 -44.09
CA VAL A 134 -57.79 -2.43 -45.51
C VAL A 134 -58.97 -3.36 -45.84
N ALA A 135 -59.23 -4.37 -45.01
CA ALA A 135 -60.35 -5.29 -45.20
C ALA A 135 -61.70 -4.57 -45.09
N ILE A 136 -61.87 -3.66 -44.12
CA ILE A 136 -63.08 -2.84 -43.96
C ILE A 136 -63.28 -1.94 -45.18
N LYS A 137 -62.22 -1.27 -45.64
CA LYS A 137 -62.27 -0.43 -46.85
C LYS A 137 -62.66 -1.24 -48.09
N ALA A 138 -62.04 -2.40 -48.30
CA ALA A 138 -62.35 -3.29 -49.43
C ALA A 138 -63.78 -3.83 -49.36
N ALA A 139 -64.24 -4.25 -48.18
CA ALA A 139 -65.63 -4.66 -47.97
C ALA A 139 -66.59 -3.49 -48.27
N GLY A 140 -66.28 -2.29 -47.78
CA GLY A 140 -67.04 -1.08 -48.06
C GLY A 140 -67.16 -0.76 -49.56
N THR A 141 -66.07 -0.88 -50.32
CA THR A 141 -66.09 -0.69 -51.78
C THR A 141 -66.94 -1.74 -52.49
N VAL A 142 -66.82 -3.02 -52.10
CA VAL A 142 -67.62 -4.11 -52.69
C VAL A 142 -69.11 -3.95 -52.36
N PHE A 143 -69.45 -3.56 -51.13
CA PHE A 143 -70.81 -3.24 -50.74
C PHE A 143 -71.36 -2.05 -51.53
N ALA A 144 -70.60 -0.96 -51.67
CA ALA A 144 -71.02 0.21 -52.44
C ALA A 144 -71.27 -0.12 -53.92
N ASP A 145 -70.45 -0.98 -54.53
CA ASP A 145 -70.63 -1.41 -55.92
C ASP A 145 -71.85 -2.34 -56.08
N LYS A 146 -72.09 -3.27 -55.15
CA LYS A 146 -73.32 -4.09 -55.15
C LYS A 146 -74.59 -3.28 -54.93
N LEU A 147 -74.54 -2.25 -54.09
CA LEU A 147 -75.67 -1.36 -53.79
C LEU A 147 -76.07 -0.47 -54.99
N LYS A 148 -75.18 -0.24 -55.97
CA LYS A 148 -75.53 0.48 -57.21
C LYS A 148 -76.34 -0.37 -58.21
N GLY A 149 -76.40 -1.69 -58.03
CA GLY A 149 -77.18 -2.61 -58.86
C GLY A 149 -78.60 -2.87 -58.35
N LYS A 150 -79.35 -3.77 -59.02
CA LYS A 150 -80.72 -4.18 -58.61
C LYS A 150 -80.82 -4.72 -57.17
N GLU A 151 -79.71 -5.24 -56.61
CA GLU A 151 -79.65 -5.73 -55.22
C GLU A 151 -79.76 -4.59 -54.18
N GLY A 152 -79.33 -3.37 -54.50
CA GLY A 152 -79.40 -2.24 -53.57
C GLY A 152 -80.81 -1.72 -53.33
N GLY A 153 -81.64 -1.66 -54.38
CA GLY A 153 -83.06 -1.33 -54.24
C GLY A 153 -83.80 -2.32 -53.35
N ALA A 154 -83.57 -3.63 -53.56
CA ALA A 154 -84.16 -4.69 -52.75
C ALA A 154 -83.72 -4.64 -51.26
N LEU A 155 -82.49 -4.20 -50.97
CA LEU A 155 -82.00 -4.02 -49.60
C LEU A 155 -82.61 -2.79 -48.92
N VAL A 156 -82.83 -1.70 -49.66
CA VAL A 156 -83.52 -0.50 -49.15
C VAL A 156 -84.98 -0.83 -48.84
N ASP A 157 -85.68 -1.50 -49.76
CA ASP A 157 -87.06 -1.93 -49.54
C ASP A 157 -87.16 -2.85 -48.31
N LYS A 158 -86.25 -3.82 -48.18
CA LYS A 158 -86.19 -4.71 -47.01
C LYS A 158 -85.86 -3.97 -45.71
N ALA A 159 -84.98 -2.96 -45.74
CA ALA A 159 -84.67 -2.13 -44.58
C ALA A 159 -85.86 -1.25 -44.17
N ILE A 160 -86.64 -0.73 -45.14
CA ILE A 160 -87.89 0.00 -44.88
C ILE A 160 -88.89 -0.92 -44.20
N THR A 161 -89.07 -2.15 -44.69
CA THR A 161 -89.97 -3.15 -44.07
C THR A 161 -89.50 -3.56 -42.66
N ASP A 162 -88.20 -3.75 -42.43
CA ASP A 162 -87.66 -4.09 -41.10
C ASP A 162 -87.89 -2.95 -40.09
N VAL A 163 -87.74 -1.69 -40.50
CA VAL A 163 -88.01 -0.52 -39.65
C VAL A 163 -89.52 -0.40 -39.35
N GLU A 164 -90.38 -0.61 -40.35
CA GLU A 164 -91.84 -0.66 -40.18
C GLU A 164 -92.24 -1.77 -39.20
N SER A 165 -91.61 -2.96 -39.27
CA SER A 165 -91.87 -4.08 -38.36
C SER A 165 -91.43 -3.86 -36.90
N LYS A 166 -90.48 -2.93 -36.65
CA LYS A 166 -90.02 -2.58 -35.30
C LYS A 166 -90.70 -1.34 -34.71
N LEU A 167 -91.54 -0.66 -35.49
CA LEU A 167 -92.30 0.54 -35.10
C LEU A 167 -93.81 0.26 -34.89
N HIS A 168 -94.25 -0.97 -35.14
CA HIS A 168 -95.51 -1.53 -34.65
C HIS A 168 -95.28 -2.33 -33.36
#